data_AF-A0A0M0JR07-F1
#
_entry.id   AF-A0A0M0JR07-F1
#
_cell.length_a   1.000
_cell.length_b   1.000
_cell.length_c   1.000
_cell.angle_alpha   90.00
_cell.angle_beta   90.00
_cell.angle_gamma   90.00
#
_symmetry.space_group_name_H-M   'P 1'
#
loop_
_entity.id
_entity.type
_entity.pdbx_description
1 polymer ?
#
loop_
_entity_poly.entity_id
_entity_poly.type
_entity_poly.pdbx_seq_one_letter_code
_entity_poly.pdbx_strand_id
1 'polypeptide(L)'
;MPLDDDIHARYETLVNLRETQPERAAAAATSALQKSRKSSEALIAALRAEIDAYKENKQLGCTASMPSDELTAARAESADLRRQLADARAKLAATSQSGVAAAVAPSSQPLEARLAFYEMATGMRVEMDGDVARCVVSIEPASEDAEDEVVIRGAKPKRNTVAFDLSLAPAEGEEGEVEYIPTDLSECSAPLPEYLRDSLTFERSQMPAFLQKLLSGLANEKSADP
;
A
#
# COMPACT_ATOMS: atom_id res chain seq x y z
N MET A 1 49.92 -6.09 -67.89
CA MET A 1 49.87 -6.79 -66.59
C MET A 1 49.49 -5.74 -65.54
N PRO A 2 48.28 -5.77 -64.96
CA PRO A 2 47.80 -4.78 -63.97
C PRO A 2 47.48 -5.38 -62.59
N LEU A 3 47.98 -6.59 -62.27
CA LEU A 3 47.62 -7.32 -61.05
C LEU A 3 48.42 -6.87 -59.81
N ASP A 4 49.58 -6.25 -59.99
CA ASP A 4 50.46 -5.85 -58.88
C ASP A 4 49.97 -4.58 -58.17
N ASP A 5 49.34 -3.65 -58.90
CA ASP A 5 48.86 -2.38 -58.33
C ASP A 5 47.64 -2.58 -57.41
N ASP A 6 46.75 -3.54 -57.70
CA ASP A 6 45.58 -3.85 -56.86
C ASP A 6 45.99 -4.53 -55.54
N ILE A 7 47.02 -5.37 -55.57
CA ILE A 7 47.55 -6.01 -54.36
C ILE A 7 48.26 -4.97 -53.48
N HIS A 8 49.02 -4.04 -54.09
CA HIS A 8 49.71 -2.98 -53.36
C HIS A 8 48.72 -2.02 -52.69
N ALA A 9 47.64 -1.63 -53.38
CA ALA A 9 46.60 -0.76 -52.82
C ALA A 9 45.87 -1.43 -51.64
N ARG A 10 45.57 -2.73 -51.73
CA ARG A 10 44.95 -3.49 -50.63
C ARG A 10 45.90 -3.63 -49.44
N TYR A 11 47.19 -3.82 -49.68
CA TYR A 11 48.19 -3.88 -48.63
C TYR A 11 48.31 -2.55 -47.87
N GLU A 12 48.42 -1.42 -48.58
CA GLU A 12 48.45 -0.09 -47.95
C GLU A 12 47.17 0.23 -47.18
N THR A 13 46.02 -0.21 -47.69
CA THR A 13 44.74 -0.04 -46.98
C THR A 13 44.73 -0.83 -45.67
N LEU A 14 45.24 -2.06 -45.66
CA LEU A 14 45.32 -2.90 -44.45
C LEU A 14 46.33 -2.35 -43.43
N VAL A 15 47.46 -1.82 -43.89
CA VAL A 15 48.45 -1.16 -43.03
C VAL A 15 47.85 0.09 -42.38
N ASN A 16 47.21 0.97 -43.18
CA ASN A 16 46.53 2.15 -42.67
C ASN A 16 45.41 1.80 -41.68
N LEU A 17 44.66 0.72 -41.91
CA LEU A 17 43.62 0.27 -40.98
C LEU A 17 44.21 -0.21 -39.65
N ARG A 18 45.32 -0.96 -39.72
CA ARG A 18 46.01 -1.50 -38.54
C ARG A 18 46.63 -0.39 -37.69
N GLU A 19 47.12 0.68 -38.31
CA GLU A 19 47.72 1.81 -37.62
C GLU A 19 46.65 2.77 -37.03
N THR A 20 45.55 3.00 -37.75
CA THR A 20 44.53 3.98 -37.33
C THR A 20 43.44 3.43 -36.40
N GLN A 21 43.17 2.13 -36.38
CA GLN A 21 42.22 1.51 -35.45
C GLN A 21 42.59 1.67 -33.96
N PRO A 22 43.83 1.39 -33.51
CA PRO A 22 44.18 1.54 -32.10
C PRO A 22 44.15 3.00 -31.64
N GLU A 23 44.54 3.95 -32.50
CA GLU A 23 44.46 5.38 -32.19
C GLU A 23 43.01 5.87 -32.05
N ARG A 24 42.11 5.44 -32.94
CA ARG A 24 40.68 5.76 -32.83
C ARG A 24 40.04 5.13 -31.60
N ALA A 25 40.41 3.90 -31.25
CA ALA A 25 39.94 3.23 -30.04
C ALA A 25 40.44 3.94 -28.77
N ALA A 26 41.71 4.37 -28.74
CA ALA A 26 42.29 5.13 -27.63
C ALA A 26 41.64 6.52 -27.49
N ALA A 27 41.40 7.22 -28.60
CA ALA A 27 40.69 8.50 -28.62
C ALA A 27 39.22 8.36 -28.14
N ALA A 28 38.54 7.28 -28.53
CA ALA A 28 37.20 6.98 -28.05
C ALA A 28 37.18 6.66 -26.54
N ALA A 29 38.13 5.86 -26.05
CA ALA A 29 38.25 5.52 -24.64
C ALA A 29 38.56 6.75 -23.76
N THR A 30 39.47 7.62 -24.20
CA THR A 30 39.78 8.87 -23.49
C THR A 30 38.59 9.83 -23.45
N SER A 31 37.83 9.94 -24.55
CA SER A 31 36.59 10.72 -24.60
C SER A 31 35.51 10.16 -23.66
N ALA A 32 35.34 8.84 -23.63
CA ALA A 32 34.40 8.16 -22.72
C ALA A 32 34.80 8.37 -21.24
N LEU A 33 36.09 8.25 -20.92
CA LEU A 33 36.61 8.53 -19.57
C LEU A 33 36.42 9.99 -19.17
N GLN A 34 36.62 10.94 -20.08
CA GLN A 34 36.35 12.36 -19.79
C GLN A 34 34.87 12.64 -19.56
N LYS A 35 33.96 12.01 -20.32
CA LYS A 35 32.52 12.11 -20.09
C LYS A 35 32.11 11.52 -18.75
N SER A 36 32.62 10.33 -18.43
CA SER A 36 32.39 9.67 -17.14
C SER A 36 32.91 10.52 -15.98
N ARG A 37 34.11 11.09 -16.12
CA ARG A 37 34.69 12.00 -15.13
C ARG A 37 33.81 13.24 -14.90
N LYS A 38 33.38 13.93 -15.96
CA LYS A 38 32.48 15.08 -15.85
C LYS A 38 31.15 14.73 -15.17
N SER A 39 30.58 13.57 -15.50
CA SER A 39 29.36 13.08 -14.85
C SER A 39 29.57 12.78 -13.37
N SER A 40 30.69 12.14 -13.01
CA SER A 40 31.04 11.86 -11.61
C SER A 40 31.29 13.14 -10.81
N GLU A 41 31.96 14.14 -11.39
CA GLU A 41 32.20 15.43 -10.76
C GLU A 41 30.88 16.19 -10.50
N ALA A 42 29.93 16.13 -11.44
CA ALA A 42 28.60 16.71 -11.26
C ALA A 42 27.80 16.03 -10.14
N LEU A 43 27.85 14.70 -10.05
CA LEU A 43 27.17 13.95 -8.99
C LEU A 43 27.79 14.21 -7.62
N ILE A 44 29.12 14.29 -7.53
CA ILE A 44 29.83 14.66 -6.30
C ILE A 44 29.44 16.08 -5.87
N ALA A 45 29.32 17.03 -6.79
CA ALA A 45 28.90 18.39 -6.49
C ALA A 45 27.44 18.43 -5.96
N ALA A 46 26.53 17.66 -6.57
CA ALA A 46 25.14 17.56 -6.13
C ALA A 46 25.04 16.97 -4.71
N LEU A 47 25.74 15.87 -4.43
CA LEU A 47 25.76 15.25 -3.11
C LEU A 47 26.33 16.19 -2.03
N ARG A 48 27.36 16.97 -2.36
CA ARG A 48 27.91 17.98 -1.43
C ARG A 48 26.90 19.07 -1.12
N ALA A 49 26.21 19.59 -2.14
CA ALA A 49 25.16 20.60 -1.96
C ALA A 49 24.01 20.07 -1.08
N GLU A 50 23.62 18.81 -1.28
CA GLU A 50 22.57 18.18 -0.48
C GLU A 50 23.01 17.98 0.99
N ILE A 51 24.24 17.51 1.22
CA ILE A 51 24.82 17.42 2.58
C ILE A 51 24.82 18.78 3.28
N ASP A 52 25.18 19.84 2.57
CA ASP A 52 25.20 21.19 3.16
C ASP A 52 23.79 21.71 3.44
N ALA A 53 22.80 21.43 2.58
CA ALA A 53 21.40 21.71 2.85
C ALA A 53 20.87 20.93 4.08
N TYR A 54 21.26 19.66 4.25
CA TYR A 54 20.92 18.87 5.44
C TYR A 54 21.55 19.44 6.71
N LYS A 55 22.78 19.94 6.65
CA LYS A 55 23.43 20.61 7.79
C LYS A 55 22.71 21.90 8.16
N GLU A 56 22.31 22.71 7.19
CA GLU A 56 21.55 23.94 7.41
C GLU A 56 20.18 23.65 8.03
N ASN A 57 19.43 22.69 7.49
CA ASN A 57 18.16 22.25 8.08
C ASN A 57 18.31 21.72 9.51
N LYS A 58 19.39 20.99 9.80
CA LYS A 58 19.69 20.52 11.16
C LYS A 58 19.98 21.69 12.12
N GLN A 59 20.67 22.73 11.65
CA GLN A 59 20.92 23.93 12.45
C GLN A 59 19.62 24.70 12.71
N LEU A 60 18.75 24.84 11.70
CA LEU A 60 17.42 25.45 11.84
C LEU A 60 16.52 24.67 12.80
N GLY A 61 16.59 23.34 12.80
CA GLY A 61 15.89 22.47 13.75
C GLY A 61 16.38 22.61 15.20
N CYS A 62 17.63 23.02 15.43
CA CYS A 62 18.16 23.31 16.76
C CYS A 62 17.75 24.71 17.26
N THR A 63 17.47 25.65 16.36
CA THR A 63 16.96 26.99 16.72
C THR A 63 15.44 27.06 16.87
N ALA A 64 14.71 26.02 16.45
CA ALA A 64 13.27 25.89 16.65
C ALA A 64 12.88 25.42 18.08
N SER A 65 13.71 25.72 19.08
CA SER A 65 13.25 25.75 20.47
C SER A 65 12.33 26.96 20.62
N MET A 66 11.01 26.74 20.52
CA MET A 66 9.99 27.75 20.81
C MET A 66 10.38 28.48 22.12
N PRO A 67 10.35 29.83 22.14
CA PRO A 67 10.68 30.58 23.34
C PRO A 67 9.77 30.09 24.48
N SER A 68 10.36 29.87 25.66
CA SER A 68 9.70 29.25 26.82
C SER A 68 8.33 29.88 27.12
N ASP A 69 8.17 31.18 26.84
CA ASP A 69 6.95 31.95 27.06
C ASP A 69 5.80 31.50 26.13
N GLU A 70 6.08 31.19 24.86
CA GLU A 70 5.08 30.66 23.92
C GLU A 70 4.67 29.23 24.30
N LEU A 71 5.60 28.44 24.82
CA LEU A 71 5.33 27.09 25.31
C LEU A 71 4.44 27.11 26.57
N THR A 72 4.64 28.10 27.45
CA THR A 72 3.74 28.33 28.59
C THR A 72 2.37 28.86 28.17
N ALA A 73 2.31 29.75 27.18
CA ALA A 73 1.05 30.25 26.63
C ALA A 73 0.24 29.14 25.95
N ALA A 74 0.88 28.31 25.11
CA ALA A 74 0.25 27.17 24.46
C ALA A 74 -0.21 26.10 25.47
N ARG A 75 0.52 25.91 26.58
CA ARG A 75 0.10 25.03 27.68
C ARG A 75 -1.09 25.59 28.45
N ALA A 76 -1.15 26.90 28.67
CA ALA A 76 -2.29 27.57 29.30
C ALA A 76 -3.55 27.48 28.42
N GLU A 77 -3.41 27.74 27.12
CA GLU A 77 -4.49 27.60 26.14
C GLU A 77 -4.97 26.14 26.02
N SER A 78 -4.04 25.18 26.00
CA SER A 78 -4.39 23.74 26.04
C SER A 78 -5.13 23.34 27.32
N ALA A 79 -4.81 23.94 28.46
CA ALA A 79 -5.52 23.69 29.71
C ALA A 79 -6.94 24.28 29.67
N ASP A 80 -7.11 25.45 29.05
CA ASP A 80 -8.40 26.11 28.92
C ASP A 80 -9.32 25.38 27.93
N LEU A 81 -8.78 24.93 26.79
CA LEU A 81 -9.49 24.07 25.84
C LEU A 81 -9.92 22.74 26.47
N ARG A 82 -9.08 22.15 27.33
CA ARG A 82 -9.44 20.92 28.07
C ARG A 82 -10.57 21.17 29.08
N ARG A 83 -10.60 22.32 29.74
CA ARG A 83 -11.71 22.71 30.64
C ARG A 83 -12.99 22.94 29.86
N GLN A 84 -12.93 23.65 28.74
CA GLN A 84 -14.09 23.84 27.86
C GLN A 84 -14.63 22.52 27.31
N LEU A 85 -13.75 21.56 26.97
CA LEU A 85 -14.15 20.20 26.59
C LEU A 85 -14.79 19.42 27.74
N ALA A 86 -14.27 19.55 28.96
CA ALA A 86 -14.86 18.92 30.14
C ALA A 86 -16.26 19.49 30.45
N ASP A 87 -16.42 20.81 30.36
CA ASP A 87 -17.70 21.49 30.55
C ASP A 87 -18.70 21.16 29.43
N ALA A 88 -18.23 21.09 28.18
CA ALA A 88 -19.06 20.67 27.05
C ALA A 88 -19.51 19.21 27.20
N ARG A 89 -18.63 18.32 27.67
CA ARG A 89 -18.97 16.93 27.98
C ARG A 89 -19.94 16.81 29.16
N ALA A 90 -19.78 17.61 30.20
CA ALA A 90 -20.70 17.64 31.33
C ALA A 90 -22.08 18.16 30.93
N LYS A 91 -22.14 19.21 30.09
CA LYS A 91 -23.39 19.70 29.50
C LYS A 91 -24.03 18.66 28.59
N LEU A 92 -23.25 17.99 27.74
CA LEU A 92 -23.74 16.92 26.87
C LEU A 92 -24.28 15.75 27.70
N ALA A 93 -23.61 15.35 28.79
CA ALA A 93 -24.07 14.30 29.69
C ALA A 93 -25.38 14.68 30.40
N ALA A 94 -25.51 15.93 30.86
CA ALA A 94 -26.73 16.45 31.46
C ALA A 94 -27.90 16.49 30.46
N THR A 95 -27.64 16.84 29.19
CA THR A 95 -28.65 16.83 28.13
C THR A 95 -29.00 15.40 27.67
N SER A 96 -28.04 14.46 27.70
CA SER A 96 -28.23 13.06 27.32
C SER A 96 -29.10 12.26 28.31
N GLN A 97 -29.10 12.64 29.59
CA GLN A 97 -29.98 12.03 30.60
C GLN A 97 -31.41 12.58 30.54
N SER A 98 -31.62 13.74 29.90
CA SER A 98 -32.93 14.34 29.66
C SER A 98 -33.38 14.09 28.22
N GLY A 99 -33.45 12.81 27.84
CA GLY A 99 -34.34 12.31 26.79
C GLY A 99 -34.12 12.84 25.38
N VAL A 100 -33.16 12.28 24.65
CA VAL A 100 -33.30 11.98 23.21
C VAL A 100 -32.45 10.76 22.89
N ALA A 101 -33.06 9.71 22.34
CA ALA A 101 -32.37 8.59 21.73
C ALA A 101 -31.49 9.07 20.57
N ALA A 102 -30.17 8.97 20.68
CA ALA A 102 -29.26 9.34 19.59
C ALA A 102 -28.00 8.47 19.60
N ALA A 103 -27.85 7.71 18.51
CA ALA A 103 -26.62 7.18 17.91
C ALA A 103 -25.48 6.80 18.88
N VAL A 104 -25.48 5.53 19.29
CA VAL A 104 -24.38 4.92 20.05
C VAL A 104 -23.14 4.86 19.16
N ALA A 105 -22.15 5.69 19.45
CA ALA A 105 -20.82 5.53 18.88
C ALA A 105 -20.26 4.14 19.26
N PRO A 106 -19.70 3.37 18.31
CA PRO A 106 -19.26 1.98 18.55
C PRO A 106 -18.03 1.85 19.47
N SER A 107 -17.50 2.95 20.02
CA SER A 107 -16.29 2.93 20.85
C SER A 107 -16.53 2.56 22.32
N SER A 108 -17.78 2.51 22.80
CA SER A 108 -18.13 2.18 24.20
C SER A 108 -18.73 0.79 24.40
N GLN A 109 -18.88 0.00 23.33
CA GLN A 109 -19.48 -1.34 23.38
C GLN A 109 -18.44 -2.44 23.67
N PRO A 110 -18.85 -3.55 24.32
CA PRO A 110 -17.98 -4.72 24.52
C PRO A 110 -17.50 -5.27 23.16
N LEU A 111 -16.30 -5.86 23.15
CA LEU A 111 -15.62 -6.31 21.92
C LEU A 111 -16.49 -7.26 21.09
N GLU A 112 -17.24 -8.16 21.72
CA GLU A 112 -18.17 -9.06 21.05
C GLU A 112 -19.29 -8.32 20.30
N ALA A 113 -19.87 -7.28 20.91
CA ALA A 113 -20.91 -6.47 20.26
C ALA A 113 -20.35 -5.67 19.07
N ARG A 114 -19.08 -5.23 19.15
CA ARG A 114 -18.39 -4.58 18.05
C ARG A 114 -18.10 -5.56 16.91
N LEU A 115 -17.61 -6.76 17.21
CA LEU A 115 -17.37 -7.79 16.21
C LEU A 115 -18.67 -8.19 15.53
N ALA A 116 -19.75 -8.39 16.29
CA ALA A 116 -21.08 -8.67 15.73
C ALA A 116 -21.58 -7.52 14.84
N PHE A 117 -21.34 -6.27 15.22
CA PHE A 117 -21.66 -5.12 14.38
C PHE A 117 -20.89 -5.13 13.05
N TYR A 118 -19.57 -5.38 13.08
CA TYR A 118 -18.77 -5.45 11.86
C TYR A 118 -19.14 -6.66 10.98
N GLU A 119 -19.44 -7.80 11.59
CA GLU A 119 -19.94 -8.98 10.88
C GLU A 119 -21.26 -8.67 10.18
N MET A 120 -22.20 -8.00 10.85
CA MET A 120 -23.45 -7.58 10.20
C MET A 120 -23.25 -6.50 9.13
N ALA A 121 -22.31 -5.57 9.34
CA ALA A 121 -22.09 -4.44 8.42
C ALA A 121 -21.32 -4.83 7.16
N THR A 122 -20.44 -5.83 7.25
CA THR A 122 -19.51 -6.20 6.16
C THR A 122 -19.66 -7.64 5.68
N GLY A 123 -20.40 -8.49 6.41
CA GLY A 123 -20.43 -9.93 6.18
C GLY A 123 -19.16 -10.66 6.59
N MET A 124 -18.19 -9.96 7.20
CA MET A 124 -16.88 -10.50 7.55
C MET A 124 -16.78 -10.79 9.05
N ARG A 125 -16.50 -12.04 9.39
CA ARG A 125 -16.08 -12.47 10.72
C ARG A 125 -14.56 -12.57 10.77
N VAL A 126 -13.98 -12.08 11.85
CA VAL A 126 -12.53 -12.11 12.09
C VAL A 126 -12.24 -12.76 13.44
N GLU A 127 -11.37 -13.76 13.44
CA GLU A 127 -10.85 -14.43 14.63
C GLU A 127 -9.32 -14.28 14.67
N MET A 128 -8.77 -13.87 15.81
CA MET A 128 -7.32 -13.67 15.96
C MET A 128 -6.70 -14.90 16.63
N ASP A 129 -5.66 -15.45 16.02
CA ASP A 129 -4.80 -16.52 16.56
C ASP A 129 -3.34 -16.06 16.53
N GLY A 130 -2.91 -15.35 17.58
CA GLY A 130 -1.61 -14.68 17.61
C GLY A 130 -1.52 -13.56 16.57
N ASP A 131 -0.55 -13.67 15.67
CA ASP A 131 -0.33 -12.72 14.56
C ASP A 131 -1.13 -13.08 13.30
N VAL A 132 -1.92 -14.15 13.33
CA VAL A 132 -2.75 -14.58 12.20
C VAL A 132 -4.21 -14.18 12.46
N ALA A 133 -4.80 -13.46 11.53
CA ALA A 133 -6.22 -13.16 11.52
C ALA A 133 -6.94 -14.11 10.56
N ARG A 134 -7.76 -15.01 11.09
CA ARG A 134 -8.64 -15.87 10.30
C ARG A 134 -9.90 -15.09 9.93
N CYS A 135 -10.14 -14.94 8.65
CA CYS A 135 -11.24 -14.15 8.11
C CYS A 135 -12.20 -15.06 7.37
N VAL A 136 -13.49 -14.96 7.69
CA VAL A 136 -14.57 -15.61 6.95
C VAL A 136 -15.51 -14.54 6.47
N VAL A 137 -15.68 -14.44 5.16
CA VAL A 137 -16.59 -13.50 4.51
C VAL A 137 -17.76 -14.28 3.95
N SER A 138 -18.97 -13.92 4.36
CA SER A 138 -20.22 -14.52 3.90
C SER A 138 -21.13 -13.41 3.38
N ILE A 139 -21.29 -13.32 2.07
CA ILE A 139 -22.15 -12.32 1.42
C ILE A 139 -23.31 -13.03 0.73
N GLU A 140 -24.53 -12.55 0.99
CA GLU A 140 -25.70 -12.92 0.20
C GLU A 140 -25.65 -12.14 -1.12
N PRO A 141 -25.60 -12.82 -2.29
CA PRO A 141 -25.62 -12.15 -3.57
C PRO A 141 -26.92 -11.37 -3.70
N ALA A 142 -26.85 -10.17 -4.26
CA ALA A 142 -28.03 -9.38 -4.57
C ALA A 142 -28.81 -10.09 -5.69
N SER A 143 -29.73 -10.99 -5.34
CA SER A 143 -30.59 -11.65 -6.32
C SER A 143 -31.54 -10.62 -6.92
N GLU A 144 -31.31 -10.24 -8.18
CA GLU A 144 -32.27 -9.45 -8.98
C GLU A 144 -33.50 -10.30 -9.42
N ASP A 145 -33.45 -11.62 -9.24
CA ASP A 145 -34.50 -12.56 -9.69
C ASP A 145 -35.46 -13.01 -8.57
N ALA A 146 -35.58 -12.25 -7.48
CA ALA A 146 -36.47 -12.58 -6.36
C ALA A 146 -37.98 -12.36 -6.65
N GLU A 147 -38.37 -12.16 -7.91
CA GLU A 147 -39.79 -12.02 -8.29
C GLU A 147 -40.41 -13.33 -8.83
N ASP A 148 -39.65 -14.37 -9.18
CA ASP A 148 -40.22 -15.59 -9.81
C ASP A 148 -39.82 -16.94 -9.19
N GLU A 149 -39.04 -16.98 -8.10
CA GLU A 149 -38.75 -18.25 -7.43
C GLU A 149 -39.86 -18.61 -6.41
N VAL A 150 -40.82 -19.40 -6.89
CA VAL A 150 -41.70 -20.22 -6.06
C VAL A 150 -40.85 -20.87 -4.96
N VAL A 151 -41.14 -20.50 -3.70
CA VAL A 151 -40.50 -21.07 -2.50
C VAL A 151 -40.75 -22.59 -2.46
N ILE A 152 -39.89 -23.36 -3.11
CA ILE A 152 -39.74 -24.78 -2.86
C ILE A 152 -39.05 -24.87 -1.49
N ARG A 153 -39.84 -25.19 -0.46
CA ARG A 153 -39.38 -25.42 0.92
C ARG A 153 -38.12 -26.32 0.92
N GLY A 154 -36.93 -25.73 1.06
CA GLY A 154 -35.68 -26.47 1.26
C GLY A 154 -34.43 -25.94 0.56
N ALA A 155 -34.53 -25.00 -0.40
CA ALA A 155 -33.32 -24.43 -1.02
C ALA A 155 -32.63 -23.47 -0.04
N LYS A 156 -31.39 -23.77 0.35
CA LYS A 156 -30.55 -22.84 1.12
C LYS A 156 -30.22 -21.64 0.22
N PRO A 157 -30.29 -20.40 0.73
CA PRO A 157 -29.85 -19.23 -0.04
C PRO A 157 -28.41 -19.47 -0.48
N LYS A 158 -28.13 -19.27 -1.78
CA LYS A 158 -26.77 -19.29 -2.30
C LYS A 158 -26.02 -18.16 -1.61
N ARG A 159 -25.06 -18.50 -0.76
CA ARG A 159 -24.17 -17.53 -0.09
C ARG A 159 -22.80 -17.70 -0.68
N ASN A 160 -22.18 -16.58 -1.03
CA ASN A 160 -20.77 -16.58 -1.40
C ASN A 160 -19.97 -16.53 -0.09
N THR A 161 -19.39 -17.68 0.28
CA THR A 161 -18.54 -17.79 1.46
C THR A 161 -17.10 -17.98 1.02
N VAL A 162 -16.20 -17.18 1.58
CA VAL A 162 -14.75 -17.28 1.37
C VAL A 162 -14.05 -17.21 2.72
N ALA A 163 -13.15 -18.16 2.97
CA ALA A 163 -12.29 -18.20 4.14
C ALA A 163 -10.82 -18.00 3.74
N PHE A 164 -10.13 -17.13 4.46
CA PHE A 164 -8.72 -16.82 4.25
C PHE A 164 -8.05 -16.37 5.55
N ASP A 165 -6.75 -16.56 5.62
CA ASP A 165 -5.92 -16.12 6.73
C ASP A 165 -5.09 -14.90 6.30
N LEU A 166 -4.91 -13.94 7.21
CA LEU A 166 -3.99 -12.81 7.07
C LEU A 166 -2.90 -12.93 8.12
N SER A 167 -1.65 -13.19 7.70
CA SER A 167 -0.50 -13.11 8.60
C SER A 167 -0.02 -11.67 8.72
N LEU A 168 -0.09 -11.12 9.94
CA LEU A 168 0.38 -9.77 10.27
C LEU A 168 1.88 -9.74 10.64
N ALA A 169 2.53 -10.90 10.66
CA ALA A 169 3.96 -11.10 10.87
C ALA A 169 4.52 -11.89 9.67
N PRO A 170 4.90 -11.21 8.58
CA PRO A 170 5.31 -11.87 7.34
C PRO A 170 6.59 -12.68 7.55
N ALA A 171 6.70 -13.82 6.84
CA ALA A 171 7.76 -14.82 7.03
C ALA A 171 9.19 -14.30 6.72
N GLU A 172 9.32 -13.19 6.00
CA GLU A 172 10.62 -12.63 5.56
C GLU A 172 11.13 -11.46 6.42
N GLY A 173 10.42 -11.09 7.49
CA GLY A 173 10.91 -10.11 8.47
C GLY A 173 10.88 -8.65 8.03
N GLU A 174 10.17 -8.33 6.95
CA GLU A 174 9.91 -6.94 6.56
C GLU A 174 8.78 -6.35 7.43
N GLU A 175 9.14 -5.40 8.30
CA GLU A 175 8.17 -4.71 9.14
C GLU A 175 7.16 -3.95 8.27
N GLY A 176 5.93 -4.48 8.18
CA GLY A 176 4.82 -3.80 7.53
C GLY A 176 4.19 -4.53 6.36
N GLU A 177 4.63 -5.74 6.00
CA GLU A 177 3.90 -6.57 5.03
C GLU A 177 2.84 -7.45 5.72
N VAL A 178 1.84 -7.83 4.93
CA VAL A 178 0.76 -8.75 5.30
C VAL A 178 0.73 -9.85 4.25
N GLU A 179 0.67 -11.09 4.69
CA GLU A 179 0.50 -12.26 3.81
C GLU A 179 -0.97 -12.71 3.84
N TYR A 180 -1.57 -12.83 2.66
CA TYR A 180 -2.89 -13.39 2.44
C TYR A 180 -2.76 -14.86 2.03
N ILE A 181 -3.50 -15.74 2.70
CA ILE A 181 -3.49 -17.18 2.46
C ILE A 181 -4.94 -17.66 2.29
N PRO A 182 -5.38 -18.01 1.07
CA PRO A 182 -6.73 -18.55 0.87
C PRO A 182 -6.83 -19.93 1.53
N THR A 183 -7.87 -20.14 2.35
CA THR A 183 -8.07 -21.40 3.09
C THR A 183 -9.19 -22.23 2.49
N ASP A 184 -10.32 -21.59 2.18
CA ASP A 184 -11.45 -22.25 1.53
C ASP A 184 -12.17 -21.28 0.59
N LEU A 185 -12.13 -21.61 -0.70
CA LEU A 185 -12.80 -20.89 -1.78
C LEU A 185 -13.87 -21.77 -2.47
N SER A 186 -14.10 -22.98 -1.97
CA SER A 186 -14.92 -23.99 -2.64
C SER A 186 -16.42 -23.66 -2.67
N GLU A 187 -16.87 -22.84 -1.71
CA GLU A 187 -18.26 -22.39 -1.59
C GLU A 187 -18.54 -21.06 -2.32
N CYS A 188 -17.56 -20.48 -3.00
CA CYS A 188 -17.73 -19.23 -3.75
C CYS A 188 -18.25 -19.51 -5.17
N SER A 189 -19.50 -19.14 -5.46
CA SER A 189 -20.03 -19.20 -6.83
C SER A 189 -19.72 -17.96 -7.67
N ALA A 190 -19.27 -16.86 -7.04
CA ALA A 190 -18.88 -15.63 -7.73
C ALA A 190 -17.54 -15.76 -8.47
N PRO A 191 -17.37 -15.06 -9.61
CA PRO A 191 -16.10 -14.99 -10.33
C PRO A 191 -15.09 -14.15 -9.53
N LEU A 192 -14.33 -14.81 -8.65
CA LEU A 192 -13.19 -14.20 -7.99
C LEU A 192 -12.03 -14.03 -8.97
N PRO A 193 -11.32 -12.88 -8.94
CA PRO A 193 -10.08 -12.71 -9.67
C PRO A 193 -9.09 -13.84 -9.38
N GLU A 194 -8.39 -14.33 -10.41
CA GLU A 194 -7.48 -15.48 -10.30
C GLU A 194 -6.39 -15.28 -9.24
N TYR A 195 -5.89 -14.06 -9.10
CA TYR A 195 -4.85 -13.75 -8.11
C TYR A 195 -5.28 -13.99 -6.66
N LEU A 196 -6.59 -14.00 -6.35
CA LEU A 196 -7.10 -14.29 -4.99
C LEU A 196 -7.11 -15.80 -4.68
N ARG A 197 -6.81 -16.66 -5.66
CA ARG A 197 -6.71 -18.11 -5.45
C ARG A 197 -5.35 -18.55 -4.93
N ASP A 198 -4.35 -17.69 -5.08
CA ASP A 198 -2.98 -17.92 -4.65
C ASP A 198 -2.66 -17.07 -3.41
N SER A 199 -1.60 -17.46 -2.70
CA SER A 199 -1.05 -16.67 -1.61
C SER A 199 -0.42 -15.38 -2.14
N LEU A 200 -0.67 -14.26 -1.45
CA LEU A 200 -0.18 -12.94 -1.86
C LEU A 200 0.47 -12.22 -0.68
N THR A 201 1.55 -11.50 -0.93
CA THR A 201 2.13 -10.56 0.03
C THR A 201 1.93 -9.12 -0.45
N PHE A 202 1.57 -8.24 0.47
CA PHE A 202 1.37 -6.82 0.18
C PHE A 202 1.60 -5.95 1.42
N GLU A 203 1.88 -4.66 1.22
CA GLU A 203 2.03 -3.71 2.32
C GLU A 203 0.73 -3.56 3.13
N ARG A 204 0.84 -3.44 4.45
CA ARG A 204 -0.29 -3.21 5.37
C ARG A 204 -1.11 -1.96 5.00
N SER A 205 -0.49 -0.98 4.37
CA SER A 205 -1.14 0.24 3.84
C SER A 205 -2.21 -0.09 2.78
N GLN A 206 -2.06 -1.19 2.05
CA GLN A 206 -2.92 -1.63 0.94
C GLN A 206 -4.06 -2.55 1.41
N MET A 207 -3.99 -3.07 2.64
CA MET A 207 -4.98 -4.00 3.21
C MET A 207 -6.44 -3.50 3.11
N PRO A 208 -6.77 -2.22 3.39
CA PRO A 208 -8.14 -1.74 3.25
C PRO A 208 -8.63 -1.80 1.79
N ALA A 209 -7.77 -1.44 0.83
CA ALA A 209 -8.10 -1.48 -0.60
C ALA A 209 -8.24 -2.91 -1.11
N PHE A 210 -7.42 -3.83 -0.60
CA PHE A 210 -7.52 -5.26 -0.89
C PHE A 210 -8.85 -5.83 -0.40
N LEU A 211 -9.19 -5.63 0.88
CA LEU A 211 -10.45 -6.12 1.46
C LEU A 211 -11.67 -5.54 0.74
N GLN A 212 -11.64 -4.25 0.37
CA GLN A 212 -12.72 -3.65 -0.41
C GLN A 212 -12.91 -4.32 -1.76
N LYS A 213 -11.82 -4.64 -2.49
CA LYS A 213 -11.91 -5.35 -3.78
C LYS A 213 -12.47 -6.76 -3.61
N LEU A 214 -12.03 -7.48 -2.57
CA LEU A 214 -12.52 -8.83 -2.26
C LEU A 214 -14.02 -8.81 -1.96
N LEU A 215 -14.48 -7.91 -1.08
CA LEU A 215 -15.89 -7.76 -0.74
C LEU A 215 -16.73 -7.34 -1.96
N SER A 216 -16.22 -6.42 -2.79
CA SER A 216 -16.92 -5.98 -4.01
C SER A 216 -17.01 -7.09 -5.06
N GLY A 217 -15.97 -7.91 -5.20
CA GLY A 217 -15.96 -9.06 -6.11
C GLY A 217 -16.93 -10.16 -5.66
N LEU A 218 -17.09 -10.37 -4.36
CA LEU A 218 -18.06 -11.32 -3.81
C LEU A 218 -19.51 -10.83 -3.91
N ALA A 219 -19.72 -9.52 -3.86
CA ALA A 219 -21.03 -8.90 -3.99
C ALA A 219 -21.51 -8.80 -5.46
N ASN A 220 -20.60 -8.64 -6.42
CA ASN A 220 -20.93 -8.42 -7.83
C ASN A 220 -20.70 -9.69 -8.67
N GLU A 221 -21.76 -10.45 -8.94
CA GLU A 221 -21.73 -11.55 -9.94
C GLU A 221 -21.53 -11.06 -11.39
N LYS A 222 -21.70 -9.76 -11.68
CA LYS A 222 -21.87 -9.22 -13.04
C LYS A 222 -20.66 -8.51 -13.69
N SER A 223 -19.46 -8.53 -13.11
CA SER A 223 -18.34 -7.73 -13.66
C SER A 223 -17.16 -8.53 -14.24
N ALA A 224 -17.39 -9.76 -14.67
CA ALA A 224 -16.42 -10.51 -15.46
C ALA A 224 -17.02 -10.88 -16.82
N ASP A 225 -17.13 -9.90 -17.71
CA ASP A 225 -17.08 -10.14 -19.16
C ASP A 225 -16.02 -9.18 -19.74
N PRO A 226 -15.05 -9.69 -20.54
CA PRO A 226 -13.97 -8.89 -21.14
C PRO A 226 -14.43 -7.93 -22.25
#